data_AF-W5JD53-F1
#
_entry.id   AF-W5JD53-F1
#
_cell.length_a   1.000
_cell.length_b   1.000
_cell.length_c   1.000
_cell.angle_alpha   90.00
_cell.angle_beta   90.00
_cell.angle_gamma   90.00
#
_symmetry.space_group_name_H-M   'P 1'
#
loop_
_entity.id
_entity.type
_entity.pdbx_description
1 polymer ?
#
loop_
_entity_poly.entity_id
_entity_poly.type
_entity_poly.pdbx_seq_one_letter_code
_entity_poly.pdbx_strand_id
1 'polypeptide(L)' 'MYGLETLQMAGTKQESVGEMGDPLDKLDSTMLEAIITHVVHVYQKQKQSISRNTVRNFIRNRLDNIQNHTEVARKNR' A
#
# COMPACT_ATOMS: atom_id res chain seq x y z
N MET A 1 20.42 1.20 -3.12
CA MET A 1 19.15 0.71 -3.71
C MET A 1 18.61 -0.32 -2.72
N TYR A 2 17.63 0.04 -1.90
CA TYR A 2 17.15 -0.84 -0.83
C TYR A 2 16.30 -1.96 -1.44
N GLY A 3 16.84 -3.18 -1.43
CA GLY A 3 16.23 -4.36 -2.03
C GLY A 3 15.11 -4.96 -1.17
N LEU A 4 14.48 -6.00 -1.72
CA LEU A 4 13.38 -6.81 -1.17
C LEU A 4 13.55 -7.16 0.33
N GLU A 5 14.80 -7.30 0.79
CA GLU A 5 15.17 -7.58 2.17
C GLU A 5 14.78 -6.46 3.15
N THR A 6 14.84 -5.20 2.71
CA THR A 6 14.41 -4.05 3.53
C THR A 6 12.89 -4.06 3.74
N LEU A 7 12.14 -4.50 2.73
CA LEU A 7 10.68 -4.64 2.81
C LEU A 7 10.27 -5.83 3.70
N GLN A 8 11.07 -6.90 3.72
CA GLN A 8 10.82 -8.05 4.61
C GLN A 8 11.08 -7.72 6.08
N MET A 9 12.11 -6.94 6.40
CA MET A 9 12.38 -6.52 7.79
C MET A 9 11.34 -5.55 8.37
N ALA A 10 10.67 -4.76 7.52
CA ALA A 10 9.53 -3.95 7.94
C ALA A 10 8.32 -4.80 8.34
N GLY A 11 8.18 -6.01 7.76
CA GLY A 11 7.06 -6.92 8.00
C GLY A 11 7.17 -7.77 9.27
N THR A 12 8.37 -7.97 9.83
CA THR A 12 8.59 -8.85 11.00
C THR A 12 8.54 -8.14 12.35
N LYS A 13 8.50 -6.80 12.40
CA LYS A 13 8.34 -6.05 13.65
C LYS A 13 6.88 -5.84 14.09
N GLN A 14 5.90 -6.45 13.42
CA GLN A 14 4.46 -6.30 13.71
C GLN A 14 3.86 -7.49 14.50
N GLU A 15 4.64 -8.21 15.29
CA GLU A 15 4.07 -9.06 16.36
C GLU A 15 3.91 -8.23 17.64
N SER A 16 3.05 -7.22 17.61
CA SER A 16 2.38 -6.69 18.80
C SER A 16 1.30 -5.71 18.40
N VAL A 17 0.14 -5.90 19.04
CA VAL A 17 -1.01 -4.98 19.15
C VAL A 17 -2.00 -5.02 17.99
N GLY A 18 -3.17 -5.59 18.29
CA GLY A 18 -4.37 -5.58 17.45
C GLY A 18 -4.97 -4.19 17.31
N GLU A 19 -4.40 -3.39 16.41
CA GLU A 19 -5.05 -2.19 15.90
C GLU A 19 -5.54 -2.47 14.47
N MET A 20 -6.85 -2.35 14.27
CA MET A 20 -7.46 -2.10 12.96
C MET A 20 -7.02 -0.72 12.45
N GLY A 21 -5.71 -0.54 12.24
CA GLY A 21 -5.15 0.65 11.61
C GLY A 21 -5.51 0.66 10.13
N ASP A 22 -5.60 1.85 9.54
CA ASP A 22 -5.79 1.96 8.11
C ASP A 22 -4.62 1.25 7.41
N PRO A 23 -4.84 0.39 6.40
CA PRO A 23 -3.74 -0.21 5.66
C PRO A 23 -2.77 0.83 5.09
N LEU A 24 -3.26 2.06 4.88
CA LEU A 24 -2.48 3.21 4.44
C LEU A 24 -1.57 3.79 5.52
N ASP A 25 -1.86 3.57 6.81
CA ASP A 25 -1.02 4.04 7.93
C ASP A 25 0.34 3.32 7.98
N LYS A 26 0.45 2.16 7.33
CA LYS A 26 1.71 1.42 7.18
C LYS A 26 2.61 2.00 6.08
N LEU A 27 2.09 2.89 5.25
CA LEU A 27 2.86 3.57 4.22
C LEU A 27 3.32 4.94 4.71
N ASP A 28 4.57 5.31 4.41
CA ASP A 28 5.04 6.66 4.60
C ASP A 28 4.11 7.66 3.87
N SER A 29 3.59 8.65 4.60
CA SER A 29 2.59 9.57 4.08
C SER A 29 3.12 10.41 2.91
N THR A 30 4.42 10.73 2.91
CA THR A 30 5.08 11.46 1.81
C THR A 30 5.12 10.60 0.56
N MET A 31 5.47 9.33 0.72
CA MET A 31 5.50 8.36 -0.37
C MET A 31 4.10 8.11 -0.95
N LEU A 32 3.08 8.00 -0.10
CA LEU A 32 1.68 7.83 -0.52
C LEU A 32 1.21 9.02 -1.36
N GLU A 33 1.45 10.25 -0.90
CA GLU A 33 1.05 11.46 -1.63
C GLU A 33 1.81 11.64 -2.96
N ALA A 34 3.08 11.22 -3.01
CA ALA A 34 3.86 11.20 -4.25
C ALA A 34 3.27 10.20 -5.27
N ILE A 35 2.89 8.99 -4.83
CA ILE A 35 2.25 7.99 -5.68
C ILE A 35 0.90 8.52 -6.20
N ILE A 36 0.05 9.05 -5.31
CA ILE A 36 -1.26 9.59 -5.70
C ILE A 36 -1.08 10.70 -6.75
N THR A 37 -0.15 11.61 -6.53
CA THR A 37 0.12 12.72 -7.45
C THR A 37 0.64 12.22 -8.79
N HIS A 38 1.55 11.24 -8.79
CA HIS A 38 2.07 10.64 -10.02
C HIS A 38 0.96 9.97 -10.83
N VAL A 39 0.12 9.15 -10.21
CA VAL A 39 -0.98 8.45 -10.89
C VAL A 39 -1.97 9.45 -11.47
N VAL A 40 -2.40 10.46 -10.70
CA VAL A 40 -3.29 11.50 -11.21
C VAL A 40 -2.66 12.23 -12.41
N HIS A 41 -1.38 12.57 -12.33
CA HIS A 41 -0.66 13.25 -13.42
C HIS A 41 -0.55 12.38 -14.68
N VAL A 42 -0.30 11.07 -14.54
CA VAL A 42 -0.25 10.14 -15.67
C VAL A 42 -1.63 10.01 -16.32
N TYR A 43 -2.71 9.91 -15.55
CA TYR A 43 -4.07 9.86 -16.09
C TYR A 43 -4.44 11.15 -16.84
N GLN A 44 -4.07 12.31 -16.30
CA GLN A 44 -4.26 13.60 -16.97
C GLN A 44 -3.56 13.65 -18.33
N LYS A 45 -2.34 13.10 -18.44
CA LYS A 45 -1.63 12.97 -19.73
C LYS A 45 -2.34 12.08 -20.74
N GLN A 46 -3.10 11.09 -20.26
CA GLN A 46 -3.91 10.20 -21.09
C GLN A 46 -5.29 10.78 -21.45
N LYS A 47 -5.54 12.07 -21.18
CA LYS A 47 -6.85 12.73 -21.30
C LYS A 47 -7.95 12.06 -20.47
N GLN A 48 -7.56 11.32 -19.43
CA GLN A 48 -8.48 10.71 -18.48
C GLN A 48 -8.43 11.50 -17.17
N SER A 49 -9.57 11.61 -16.49
CA SER A 49 -9.61 12.20 -15.15
C SER A 49 -9.82 11.09 -14.12
N ILE A 50 -9.00 11.12 -13.07
CA ILE A 50 -9.14 10.23 -11.92
C ILE A 50 -9.02 11.07 -10.66
N SER A 51 -9.91 10.82 -9.69
CA SER A 51 -9.87 11.55 -8.42
C SER A 51 -8.76 11.00 -7.52
N ARG A 52 -8.15 11.87 -6.70
CA ARG A 52 -7.17 11.45 -5.69
C ARG A 52 -7.76 10.39 -4.74
N ASN A 53 -9.04 10.52 -4.39
CA ASN A 53 -9.75 9.55 -3.55
C ASN A 53 -9.86 8.17 -4.23
N THR A 54 -10.13 8.14 -5.54
CA THR A 54 -10.18 6.89 -6.32
C THR A 54 -8.82 6.19 -6.28
N VAL A 55 -7.72 6.95 -6.45
CA VAL A 55 -6.37 6.40 -6.37
C VAL A 55 -6.04 5.89 -4.96
N ARG A 56 -6.42 6.65 -3.92
CA ARG A 56 -6.23 6.24 -2.52
C ARG A 56 -6.98 4.95 -2.19
N ASN A 57 -8.24 4.82 -2.64
CA ASN A 57 -9.03 3.60 -2.47
C ASN A 57 -8.43 2.41 -3.24
N PHE A 58 -7.89 2.65 -4.45
CA PHE A 58 -7.20 1.61 -5.21
C PHE A 58 -5.97 1.09 -4.47
N ILE A 59 -5.15 1.98 -3.92
CA ILE A 59 -3.98 1.61 -3.12
C ILE A 59 -4.41 0.83 -1.89
N ARG A 60 -5.45 1.27 -1.18
CA ARG A 60 -6.01 0.57 -0.01
C ARG A 60 -6.44 -0.86 -0.35
N ASN A 61 -7.25 -1.04 -1.39
CA ASN A 61 -7.70 -2.36 -1.84
C ASN A 61 -6.53 -3.28 -2.23
N ARG A 62 -5.47 -2.71 -2.82
CA ARG A 62 -4.28 -3.47 -3.19
C ARG A 62 -3.49 -3.93 -1.96
N LEU A 63 -3.35 -3.07 -0.95
CA LEU A 63 -2.67 -3.41 0.31
C LEU A 63 -3.46 -4.46 1.09
N ASP A 64 -4.78 -4.31 1.16
CA ASP A 64 -5.68 -5.26 1.79
C ASP A 64 -5.59 -6.66 1.13
N ASN A 65 -5.60 -6.71 -0.20
CA ASN A 65 -5.46 -7.96 -0.94
C ASN A 65 -4.09 -8.64 -0.69
N ILE A 66 -3.01 -7.87 -0.65
CA ILE A 66 -1.67 -8.38 -0.30
C ILE A 66 -1.63 -8.92 1.13
N GLN A 67 -2.24 -8.23 2.09
CA GLN A 67 -2.31 -8.70 3.48
C GLN A 67 -3.08 -10.02 3.58
N ASN A 68 -4.27 -10.10 2.97
CA ASN A 68 -5.08 -11.31 2.94
C ASN A 68 -4.35 -12.50 2.27
N HIS A 69 -3.65 -12.27 1.15
CA HIS A 69 -2.84 -13.32 0.51
C HIS A 69 -1.65 -13.76 1.36
N THR A 70 -1.04 -12.84 2.11
CA THR A 70 0.09 -13.15 2.99
C THR A 70 -0.36 -13.94 4.22
N GLU A 71 -1.54 -13.65 4.75
CA GLU A 71 -2.17 -14.44 5.82
C GLU A 71 -2.53 -15.86 5.35
N VAL A 72 -3.10 -16.01 4.16
CA VAL A 72 -3.40 -17.33 3.57
C VAL A 72 -2.12 -18.13 3.31
N ALA A 73 -1.05 -17.48 2.85
CA ALA A 73 0.25 -18.13 2.65
C ALA A 73 0.92 -18.55 3.98
N ARG A 74 0.73 -17.79 5.07
CA ARG A 74 1.22 -18.16 6.41
C ARG A 74 0.42 -19.29 7.05
N LYS A 75 -0.89 -19.37 6.79
CA LYS A 75 -1.79 -20.37 7.41
C LYS A 75 -1.65 -21.79 6.83
N ASN A 76 -0.96 -21.94 5.69
CA ASN A 76 -0.67 -23.22 5.05
C ASN A 76 0.76 -23.73 5.30
N ARG A 77 1.43 -23.21 6.34
CA ARG A 77 2.76 -23.64 6.80
C ARG A 77 2.65 -24.25 8.19
#